data_AF-A0A3B8JX20-F1
#
_entry.id   AF-A0A3B8JX20-F1
#
_cell.length_a   1.000
_cell.length_b   1.000
_cell.length_c   1.000
_cell.angle_alpha   90.00
_cell.angle_beta   90.00
_cell.angle_gamma   90.00
#
_symmetry.space_group_name_H-M   'P 1'
#
loop_
_entity.id
_entity.type
_entity.pdbx_description
1 polymer ?
#
loop_
_entity_poly.entity_id
_entity_poly.type
_entity_poly.pdbx_seq_one_letter_code
_entity_poly.pdbx_strand_id
1 'polypeptide(L)' 'MHQCRTGTLALFEGIDTTTFCKQAHPEFSPVGWHLGHIAFTEALWILERCAGLPPIFPQYRKLLAAD' A
#
# COMPACT_ATOMS: atom_id res chain seq x y z
N MET A 1 6.23 3.18 14.99
CA MET A 1 6.15 2.60 13.63
C MET A 1 6.07 1.09 13.62
N HIS A 2 6.97 0.35 14.30
CA HIS A 2 6.97 -1.13 14.23
C HIS A 2 5.62 -1.78 14.60
N GLN A 3 4.97 -1.38 15.70
CA GLN A 3 3.66 -1.94 16.07
C GLN A 3 2.57 -1.67 15.02
N CYS A 4 2.52 -0.46 14.44
CA CYS A 4 1.59 -0.15 13.35
C CYS A 4 1.85 -1.03 12.13
N ARG A 5 3.12 -1.16 11.71
CA ARG A 5 3.49 -2.00 10.56
C ARG A 5 3.14 -3.46 10.81
N THR A 6 3.48 -3.99 11.97
CA THR A 6 3.16 -5.38 12.34
C THR A 6 1.66 -5.59 12.35
N GLY A 7 0.88 -4.66 12.90
CA GLY A 7 -0.58 -4.68 12.84
C GLY A 7 -1.10 -4.69 11.41
N THR A 8 -0.57 -3.84 10.53
CA THR A 8 -0.92 -3.86 9.11
C THR A 8 -0.65 -5.24 8.50
N LEU A 9 0.55 -5.80 8.68
CA LEU A 9 0.90 -7.11 8.09
C LEU A 9 0.02 -8.25 8.62
N ALA A 10 -0.31 -8.24 9.91
CA ALA A 10 -1.19 -9.23 10.51
C ALA A 10 -2.60 -9.23 9.89
N LEU A 11 -3.10 -8.10 9.40
CA LEU A 11 -4.39 -8.03 8.69
C LEU A 11 -4.38 -8.77 7.35
N PHE A 12 -3.21 -8.94 6.72
CA PHE A 12 -3.06 -9.64 5.43
C PHE A 12 -2.60 -11.08 5.60
N GLU A 13 -2.26 -11.51 6.82
CA GLU A 13 -1.83 -12.85 7.10
C GLU A 13 -2.97 -13.84 6.84
N GLY A 14 -2.69 -14.88 6.04
CA GLY A 14 -3.69 -15.90 5.69
C GLY A 14 -4.65 -15.52 4.55
N ILE A 15 -4.57 -14.31 3.99
CA ILE A 15 -5.34 -13.95 2.78
C ILE A 15 -4.70 -14.62 1.55
N ASP A 16 -5.48 -15.41 0.83
CA ASP A 16 -5.03 -16.05 -0.40
C ASP A 16 -4.93 -15.05 -1.56
N THR A 17 -4.14 -15.38 -2.58
CA THR A 17 -3.89 -14.50 -3.73
C THR A 17 -5.16 -14.12 -4.49
N THR A 18 -6.15 -15.01 -4.58
CA THR A 18 -7.42 -14.71 -5.27
C THR A 18 -8.17 -13.63 -4.53
N THR A 19 -8.32 -13.77 -3.21
CA THR A 19 -8.96 -12.75 -2.37
C THR A 19 -8.16 -11.46 -2.36
N PHE A 20 -6.83 -11.54 -2.33
CA PHE A 20 -5.93 -10.40 -2.34
C PHE A 20 -6.10 -9.52 -3.60
N CYS A 21 -6.29 -10.14 -4.76
CA CYS A 21 -6.39 -9.45 -6.05
C CYS A 21 -7.82 -9.10 -6.46
N LYS A 22 -8.85 -9.59 -5.76
CA LYS A 22 -10.25 -9.44 -6.17
C LYS A 22 -10.85 -8.10 -5.76
N GLN A 23 -11.50 -7.44 -6.71
CA GLN A 23 -12.45 -6.35 -6.44
C GLN A 23 -13.83 -6.95 -6.18
N ALA A 24 -14.23 -7.04 -4.91
CA ALA A 24 -15.52 -7.64 -4.54
C ALA A 24 -16.73 -6.76 -4.91
N HIS A 25 -16.52 -5.45 -4.99
CA HIS A 25 -17.53 -4.45 -5.36
C HIS A 25 -16.86 -3.29 -6.11
N PRO A 26 -17.49 -2.67 -7.13
CA PRO A 26 -16.90 -1.58 -7.91
C PRO A 26 -16.39 -0.39 -7.08
N GLU A 27 -17.09 -0.08 -5.98
CA GLU A 27 -16.72 1.01 -5.07
C GLU A 27 -15.58 0.66 -4.10
N PHE A 28 -15.09 -0.58 -4.08
CA PHE A 28 -14.01 -1.00 -3.21
C PHE A 28 -12.73 -1.26 -4.00
N SER A 29 -11.60 -0.91 -3.40
CA SER A 29 -10.30 -1.31 -3.94
C SER A 29 -10.02 -2.77 -3.58
N PRO A 30 -9.24 -3.50 -4.40
CA PRO A 30 -8.73 -4.82 -4.00
C PRO A 30 -7.94 -4.74 -2.69
N VAL A 31 -7.97 -5.80 -1.90
CA VAL A 31 -7.22 -5.87 -0.63
C VAL A 31 -5.73 -5.59 -0.86
N GLY A 32 -5.15 -6.16 -1.93
CA GLY A 32 -3.75 -5.93 -2.28
C GLY A 32 -3.42 -4.50 -2.69
N TRP A 33 -4.40 -3.76 -3.23
CA TRP A 33 -4.23 -2.34 -3.50
C TRP A 33 -4.02 -1.56 -2.21
N HIS A 34 -4.78 -1.86 -1.15
CA HIS A 34 -4.63 -1.20 0.14
C HIS A 34 -3.25 -1.42 0.78
N LEU A 35 -2.71 -2.65 0.71
CA LEU A 35 -1.35 -2.91 1.20
C LEU A 35 -0.32 -2.06 0.45
N GLY A 36 -0.44 -2.00 -0.88
CA GLY A 36 0.41 -1.15 -1.71
C GLY A 36 0.25 0.34 -1.36
N HIS A 37 -0.98 0.83 -1.23
CA HIS A 37 -1.29 2.22 -0.91
C HIS A 37 -0.68 2.68 0.43
N ILE A 38 -0.74 1.82 1.46
CA ILE A 38 -0.11 2.10 2.76
C ILE A 38 1.40 2.27 2.58
N ALA A 39 2.07 1.31 1.93
CA ALA A 39 3.50 1.37 1.72
C ALA A 39 3.93 2.56 0.85
N PHE A 40 3.14 2.87 -0.19
CA PHE A 40 3.36 4.02 -1.06
C PHE A 40 3.27 5.34 -0.27
N THR A 41 2.25 5.49 0.56
CA THR A 41 2.06 6.70 1.38
C THR A 41 3.22 6.90 2.35
N GLU A 42 3.68 5.84 3.01
CA GLU A 42 4.85 5.90 3.89
C GLU A 42 6.12 6.29 3.13
N ALA A 43 6.38 5.67 1.97
CA ALA A 43 7.55 5.98 1.14
C ALA A 43 7.53 7.43 0.64
N LEU A 44 6.38 7.88 0.14
CA LEU A 44 6.22 9.25 -0.36
C LEU A 44 6.53 10.27 0.72
N TRP A 45 5.89 10.18 1.88
CA TRP A 45 6.02 11.23 2.90
C TRP A 45 7.33 11.13 3.67
N ILE A 46 7.77 9.93 4.03
CA ILE A 46 8.96 9.77 4.90
C ILE A 46 10.23 9.77 4.06
N LEU A 47 10.30 8.95 3.00
CA LEU A 47 11.53 8.79 2.23
C LEU A 47 11.71 9.92 1.22
N GLU A 48 10.69 10.22 0.41
CA GLU A 48 10.82 11.25 -0.62
C GLU A 48 10.73 12.66 -0.02
N ARG A 49 9.66 12.97 0.72
CA ARG A 49 9.42 14.35 1.19
C ARG A 49 10.28 14.74 2.38
N CYS A 50 10.40 13.90 3.40
CA CYS A 50 11.19 14.22 4.59
C CYS A 50 12.69 13.97 4.39
N ALA A 51 13.07 12.82 3.81
CA ALA A 51 14.48 12.46 3.64
C ALA A 51 15.10 12.89 2.29
N GLY A 52 14.30 13.40 1.34
CA GLY A 52 14.79 13.88 0.04
C GLY A 52 15.28 12.76 -0.90
N LEU A 53 14.93 11.50 -0.62
CA LEU A 53 15.34 10.37 -1.42
C LEU A 53 14.52 10.30 -2.72
N PRO A 54 15.09 9.79 -3.82
CA PRO A 54 14.33 9.59 -5.04
C PRO A 54 13.26 8.49 -4.87
N PRO A 55 12.14 8.55 -5.61
CA PRO A 55 11.14 7.50 -5.62
C PRO A 55 11.76 6.17 -6.07
N ILE A 56 11.56 5.11 -5.28
CA ILE A 56 12.06 3.77 -5.60
C ILE A 56 11.32 3.20 -6.83
N PHE A 57 10.01 3.45 -6.91
CA PHE A 57 9.15 3.01 -8.01
C PHE A 57 8.22 4.16 -8.46
N PRO A 58 8.67 5.04 -9.37
CA PRO A 58 7.88 6.19 -9.83
C PRO A 58 6.50 5.83 -10.38
N GLN A 59 6.39 4.66 -11.03
CA GLN A 59 5.15 4.14 -11.62
C GLN A 59 4.06 3.86 -10.58
N TYR A 60 4.42 3.63 -9.32
CA TYR A 60 3.45 3.35 -8.25
C TYR A 60 2.56 4.55 -7.93
N ARG A 61 2.98 5.78 -8.27
CA ARG A 61 2.11 6.96 -8.13
C ARG A 61 0.84 6.87 -8.97
N LYS A 62 0.87 6.21 -10.13
CA LYS A 62 -0.33 6.00 -10.97
C LYS A 62 -1.22 4.87 -10.46
N LEU A 63 -0.65 3.95 -9.69
CA LEU A 63 -1.32 2.72 -9.28
C LEU A 63 -1.86 2.81 -7.86
N LEU A 64 -1.19 3.54 -6.96
CA LEU A 64 -1.39 3.48 -5.51
C LEU A 64 -1.67 4.86 -4.88
N ALA A 65 -1.59 5.94 -5.64
CA ALA A 65 -2.14 7.21 -5.16
C ALA A 65 -3.67 7.06 -5.11
N ALA A 66 -4.25 7.45 -3.97
CA ALA A 66 -5.67 7.73 -3.91
C ALA A 66 -5.88 9.15 -4.44
N ASP A 67 -6.83 9.31 -5.35
CA ASP A 67 -7.23 10.61 -5.90
C ASP A 67 -8.03 11.45 -4.88
#